data_AF-A0A2T7E4W7-F1
#
_entry.id   AF-A0A2T7E4W7-F1
#
_cell.length_a   1.000
_cell.length_b   1.000
_cell.length_c   1.000
_cell.angle_alpha   90.00
_cell.angle_beta   90.00
_cell.angle_gamma   90.00
#
_symmetry.space_group_name_H-M   'P 1'
#
loop_
_entity.id
_entity.type
_entity.pdbx_description
1 polymer ?
#
loop_
_entity_poly.entity_id
_entity_poly.type
_entity_poly.pdbx_seq_one_letter_code
_entity_poly.pdbx_strand_id
1 'polypeptide(L)'
;MTIMLALDEVSRVAFATSMDRQWTLSSWPCPMRYPPLSFQGKLYMVDTSTLYGENVHQILQTHGTGRALQPPKLIATVPAHKLVYPYGLVECGSEILVLGHNDLFGSQILVCKLKDLVLQRFIPERNISVSSKVLPTVKGDSVVYIHSGHPYLAQYHLSSGSLSPAIDNCSLYGRTPGPSSLVHHIFSCCIRNQWYEQRTSTQKDRSAEDWQFEEQVQ
;
A
#
# COMPACT_ATOMS: atom_id res chain seq x y z
N MET A 1 -18.41 20.32 -8.09
CA MET A 1 -17.47 19.22 -7.81
C MET A 1 -16.07 19.70 -8.17
N THR A 2 -15.07 19.40 -7.34
CA THR A 2 -13.65 19.71 -7.62
C THR A 2 -12.92 18.42 -7.89
N ILE A 3 -12.20 18.34 -9.00
CA ILE A 3 -11.33 17.23 -9.36
C ILE A 3 -9.91 17.63 -8.99
N MET A 4 -9.16 16.70 -8.39
CA MET A 4 -7.76 16.88 -8.00
C MET A 4 -6.93 15.78 -8.63
N LEU A 5 -5.79 16.14 -9.20
CA LEU A 5 -4.80 15.25 -9.81
C LEU A 5 -3.45 15.50 -9.14
N ALA A 6 -2.91 14.47 -8.50
CA ALA A 6 -1.55 14.50 -7.98
C ALA A 6 -0.58 14.20 -9.13
N LEU A 7 0.33 15.13 -9.40
CA LEU A 7 1.31 15.03 -10.47
C LEU A 7 2.69 14.80 -9.87
N ASP A 8 3.21 13.58 -10.03
CA ASP A 8 4.48 13.13 -9.44
C ASP A 8 5.68 13.94 -9.98
N GLU A 9 5.78 14.06 -11.30
CA GLU A 9 6.89 14.72 -12.01
C GLU A 9 7.13 16.17 -11.57
N VAL A 10 6.05 16.90 -11.27
CA VAL A 10 6.12 18.29 -10.82
C VAL A 10 5.91 18.44 -9.31
N SER A 11 5.71 17.32 -8.60
CA SER A 11 5.43 17.25 -7.17
C SER A 11 4.37 18.29 -6.73
N ARG A 12 3.25 18.36 -7.47
CA ARG A 12 2.18 19.34 -7.24
C ARG A 12 0.81 18.71 -7.48
N VAL A 13 -0.24 19.38 -7.01
CA VAL A 13 -1.63 18.98 -7.26
C VAL A 13 -2.24 19.93 -8.27
N ALA A 14 -2.71 19.40 -9.40
CA ALA A 14 -3.58 20.12 -10.31
C ALA A 14 -5.04 19.97 -9.86
N PHE A 15 -5.83 21.03 -9.93
CA PHE A 15 -7.24 20.98 -9.57
C PHE A 15 -8.10 21.82 -10.52
N ALA A 16 -9.35 21.40 -10.69
CA ALA A 16 -10.34 22.09 -11.51
C ALA A 16 -11.75 21.83 -10.97
N THR A 17 -12.64 22.80 -11.12
CA THR A 17 -14.08 22.63 -10.92
C THR A 17 -14.80 22.44 -12.25
N SER A 18 -16.06 22.02 -12.21
CA SER A 18 -16.91 21.92 -13.41
C SER A 18 -17.11 23.25 -14.15
N MET A 19 -16.77 24.39 -13.53
CA MET A 19 -16.89 25.73 -14.12
C MET A 19 -15.56 26.23 -14.71
N ASP A 20 -14.47 25.50 -14.50
CA ASP A 20 -13.15 25.91 -14.97
C ASP A 20 -12.87 25.35 -16.36
N ARG A 21 -12.25 26.17 -17.22
CA ARG A 21 -11.83 25.77 -18.57
C ARG A 21 -10.40 25.23 -18.63
N GLN A 22 -9.66 25.36 -17.53
CA GLN A 22 -8.24 25.00 -17.43
C GLN A 22 -7.93 24.50 -16.02
N TRP A 23 -6.91 23.66 -15.90
CA TRP A 23 -6.40 23.20 -14.62
C TRP A 23 -5.59 24.28 -13.93
N THR A 24 -5.77 24.44 -12.63
CA THR A 24 -4.92 25.29 -11.78
C THR A 24 -3.96 24.41 -11.00
N LEU A 25 -2.68 24.79 -10.96
CA LEU A 25 -1.65 24.06 -10.22
C LEU A 25 -1.51 24.59 -8.79
N SER A 26 -1.29 23.72 -7.81
CA SER A 26 -1.05 24.11 -6.43
C SER A 26 0.20 24.99 -6.32
N SER A 27 0.15 26.00 -5.46
CA SER A 27 1.31 26.86 -5.17
C SER A 27 2.36 26.15 -4.31
N TRP A 28 1.93 25.17 -3.52
CA TRP A 28 2.73 24.38 -2.59
C TRP A 28 3.16 23.03 -3.19
N PRO A 29 4.31 22.49 -2.75
CA PRO A 29 4.78 21.17 -3.14
C PRO A 29 3.99 20.07 -2.44
N CYS A 30 3.64 19.04 -3.18
CA CYS A 30 2.93 17.87 -2.71
C CYS A 30 3.94 16.73 -2.45
N PRO A 31 3.94 16.13 -1.25
CA PRO A 31 4.80 14.98 -0.96
C PRO A 31 4.32 13.76 -1.75
N MET A 32 5.14 13.29 -2.68
CA MET A 32 4.81 12.17 -3.59
C MET A 32 5.56 10.88 -3.29
N ARG A 33 6.23 10.80 -2.13
CA ARG A 33 6.95 9.57 -1.73
C ARG A 33 6.02 8.36 -1.64
N TYR A 34 4.74 8.59 -1.33
CA TYR A 34 3.70 7.58 -1.29
C TYR A 34 2.51 8.03 -2.13
N PRO A 35 1.79 7.10 -2.80
CA PRO A 35 0.60 7.45 -3.58
C PRO A 35 -0.43 8.17 -2.69
N PRO A 36 -0.94 9.34 -3.11
CA PRO A 36 -1.97 10.04 -2.37
C PRO A 36 -3.31 9.32 -2.51
N LEU A 37 -4.12 9.37 -1.45
CA LEU A 37 -5.43 8.74 -1.39
C LEU A 37 -6.52 9.79 -1.56
N SER A 38 -7.39 9.61 -2.55
CA SER A 38 -8.63 10.38 -2.67
C SER A 38 -9.70 9.71 -1.82
N PHE A 39 -10.31 10.44 -0.88
CA PHE A 39 -11.39 9.93 -0.05
C PHE A 39 -12.37 11.06 0.29
N GLN A 40 -13.66 10.85 -0.02
CA GLN A 40 -14.75 11.80 0.25
C GLN A 40 -14.48 13.24 -0.25
N GLY A 41 -13.90 13.37 -1.45
CA GLY A 41 -13.60 14.68 -2.06
C GLY A 41 -12.41 15.42 -1.44
N LYS A 42 -11.63 14.73 -0.60
CA LYS A 42 -10.38 15.23 -0.02
C LYS A 42 -9.22 14.37 -0.50
N LEU A 43 -8.04 14.96 -0.53
CA LEU A 43 -6.79 14.27 -0.85
C LEU A 43 -5.97 14.11 0.43
N TYR A 44 -5.54 12.90 0.70
CA TYR A 44 -4.72 12.53 1.85
C TYR A 44 -3.34 12.09 1.37
N MET A 45 -2.30 12.52 2.06
CA MET A 45 -0.91 12.29 1.69
C MET A 45 -0.10 11.86 2.91
N VAL A 46 0.99 11.13 2.68
CA VAL A 46 1.95 10.77 3.71
C VAL A 46 3.29 11.41 3.36
N ASP A 47 3.85 12.13 4.31
CA ASP A 47 5.19 12.68 4.23
C ASP A 47 6.07 12.15 5.37
N THR A 48 7.39 12.17 5.19
CA THR A 48 8.34 11.78 6.23
C THR A 48 9.25 12.96 6.52
N SER A 49 9.09 13.57 7.70
CA SER A 49 9.92 14.68 8.17
C SER A 49 10.78 14.25 9.35
N THR A 50 11.95 14.85 9.50
CA THR A 50 12.75 14.72 10.73
C THR A 50 12.33 15.81 11.73
N LEU A 51 11.79 15.41 12.87
CA LEU A 51 11.37 16.28 13.98
C LEU A 51 12.23 15.95 15.20
N TYR A 52 12.98 16.93 15.71
CA TYR A 52 13.84 16.76 16.90
C TYR A 52 14.86 15.60 16.81
N GLY A 53 15.34 15.32 15.60
CA GLY A 53 16.29 14.21 15.36
C GLY A 53 15.62 12.85 15.18
N GLU A 54 14.30 12.74 15.33
CA GLU A 54 13.54 11.53 15.05
C GLU A 54 12.74 11.66 13.76
N ASN A 55 12.72 10.61 12.95
CA ASN A 55 11.86 10.56 11.77
C ASN A 55 10.40 10.32 12.20
N VAL A 56 9.49 11.08 11.60
CA VAL A 56 8.05 10.99 11.86
C VAL A 56 7.31 11.00 10.53
N HIS A 57 6.36 10.10 10.39
CA HIS A 57 5.43 10.07 9.25
C HIS A 57 4.25 10.98 9.55
N GLN A 58 4.08 11.99 8.72
CA GLN A 58 3.02 12.99 8.80
C GLN A 58 1.91 12.62 7.83
N ILE A 59 0.67 12.56 8.32
CA ILE A 59 -0.51 12.41 7.48
C ILE A 59 -1.08 13.81 7.24
N LEU A 60 -1.08 14.22 5.99
CA LEU A 60 -1.55 15.53 5.54
C LEU A 60 -2.88 15.38 4.79
N GLN A 61 -3.73 16.40 4.89
CA GLN A 61 -5.01 16.46 4.20
C GLN A 61 -5.18 17.79 3.47
N THR A 62 -5.64 17.75 2.23
CA THR A 62 -6.10 18.92 1.48
C THR A 62 -7.50 18.69 0.90
N HIS A 63 -8.19 19.79 0.61
CA HIS A 63 -9.47 19.79 -0.05
C HIS A 63 -9.64 21.06 -0.90
N GLY A 64 -10.44 20.96 -1.95
CA GLY A 64 -10.83 22.11 -2.75
C GLY A 64 -11.98 22.87 -2.11
N THR A 65 -11.88 24.19 -2.05
CA THR A 65 -12.96 25.10 -1.69
C THR A 65 -13.26 26.01 -2.87
N GLY A 66 -14.25 25.64 -3.69
CA GLY A 66 -14.57 26.38 -4.92
C GLY A 66 -13.38 26.44 -5.87
N ARG A 67 -12.93 27.66 -6.19
CA ARG A 67 -11.81 27.93 -7.12
C ARG A 67 -10.41 27.88 -6.47
N ALA A 68 -10.29 27.48 -5.20
CA ALA A 68 -9.00 27.42 -4.51
C ALA A 68 -8.78 26.05 -3.88
N LEU A 69 -7.53 25.57 -3.93
CA LEU A 69 -7.08 24.39 -3.21
C LEU A 69 -6.40 24.81 -1.90
N GLN A 70 -6.90 24.30 -0.78
CA GLN A 70 -6.33 24.63 0.52
C GLN A 70 -4.92 24.00 0.66
N PRO A 71 -3.96 24.68 1.31
CA PRO A 71 -2.70 24.05 1.66
C PRO A 71 -2.89 22.78 2.50
N PRO A 72 -1.99 21.78 2.41
CA PRO A 72 -2.09 20.55 3.18
C PRO A 72 -2.00 20.85 4.66
N LYS A 73 -2.95 20.34 5.43
CA LYS A 73 -2.98 20.44 6.89
C LYS A 73 -2.55 19.11 7.49
N LEU A 74 -1.65 19.16 8.47
CA LEU A 74 -1.31 18.00 9.30
C LEU A 74 -2.53 17.56 10.12
N ILE A 75 -2.87 16.28 10.04
CA ILE A 75 -4.00 15.70 10.79
C ILE A 75 -3.57 14.60 11.76
N ALA A 76 -2.47 13.90 11.50
CA ALA A 76 -1.93 12.87 12.38
C ALA A 76 -0.43 12.67 12.16
N THR A 77 0.24 12.10 13.16
CA THR A 77 1.65 11.72 13.09
C THR A 77 1.84 10.27 13.55
N VAL A 78 2.82 9.59 12.96
CA VAL A 78 3.24 8.25 13.36
C VAL A 78 4.76 8.25 13.53
N PRO A 79 5.29 7.92 14.72
CA PRO A 79 6.73 7.81 14.92
C PRO A 79 7.34 6.74 13.99
N ALA A 80 8.49 7.01 13.37
CA ALA A 80 9.12 6.06 12.44
C ALA A 80 9.55 4.76 13.12
N HIS A 81 9.83 4.77 14.43
CA HIS A 81 10.12 3.54 15.18
C HIS A 81 8.89 2.63 15.33
N LYS A 82 7.67 3.15 15.13
CA LYS A 82 6.43 2.34 15.12
C LYS A 82 6.04 1.91 13.71
N LEU A 83 6.34 2.73 12.70
CA LEU A 83 6.08 2.47 11.30
C LEU A 83 7.39 2.67 10.53
N VAL A 84 8.21 1.63 10.50
CA VAL A 84 9.57 1.66 9.93
C VAL A 84 9.54 1.84 8.42
N TYR A 85 8.62 1.15 7.73
CA TYR A 85 8.45 1.26 6.29
C TYR A 85 6.99 1.54 5.94
N PRO A 86 6.58 2.80 5.74
CA PRO A 86 5.24 3.12 5.28
C PRO A 86 5.02 2.59 3.87
N TYR A 87 3.82 2.08 3.62
CA TYR A 87 3.31 1.81 2.28
C TYR A 87 2.38 2.91 1.79
N GLY A 88 1.70 3.59 2.71
CA GLY A 88 0.82 4.72 2.40
C GLY A 88 -0.55 4.56 3.03
N LEU A 89 -1.56 5.11 2.35
CA LEU A 89 -2.94 5.14 2.81
C LEU A 89 -3.80 4.28 1.90
N VAL A 90 -4.78 3.59 2.48
CA VAL A 90 -5.81 2.85 1.73
C VAL A 90 -7.20 3.14 2.27
N GLU A 91 -8.19 3.09 1.39
CA GLU A 91 -9.59 3.11 1.75
C GLU A 91 -10.05 1.68 2.13
N CYS A 92 -10.70 1.55 3.29
CA CYS A 92 -11.35 0.34 3.74
C CYS A 92 -12.79 0.67 4.17
N GLY A 93 -13.73 0.51 3.25
CA GLY A 93 -15.13 0.90 3.48
C GLY A 93 -15.25 2.39 3.77
N SER A 94 -15.75 2.76 4.94
CA SER A 94 -15.88 4.16 5.37
C SER A 94 -14.66 4.70 6.13
N GLU A 95 -13.53 3.98 6.13
CA GLU A 95 -12.36 4.30 6.92
C GLU A 95 -11.10 4.43 6.06
N ILE A 96 -10.17 5.26 6.51
CA ILE A 96 -8.81 5.34 5.94
C ILE A 96 -7.87 4.58 6.88
N LEU A 97 -7.09 3.68 6.32
CA LEU A 97 -6.05 2.93 7.02
C LEU A 97 -4.66 3.42 6.60
N VAL A 98 -3.75 3.46 7.56
CA VAL A 98 -2.31 3.67 7.36
C VAL A 98 -1.64 2.31 7.36
N LEU A 99 -0.90 2.01 6.31
CA LEU A 99 -0.22 0.72 6.10
C LEU A 99 1.29 0.87 6.10
N GLY A 100 1.98 -0.15 6.61
CA GLY A 100 3.42 -0.33 6.45
C GLY A 100 3.95 -1.44 7.33
N HIS A 101 5.23 -1.39 7.68
CA HIS A 101 5.87 -2.34 8.60
C HIS A 101 6.27 -1.71 9.93
N ASN A 102 6.24 -2.50 11.01
CA ASN A 102 6.71 -2.05 12.33
C ASN A 102 8.15 -2.47 12.67
N ASP A 103 8.79 -3.26 11.81
CA ASP A 103 10.12 -3.82 12.02
C ASP A 103 11.02 -3.64 10.80
N LEU A 104 12.33 -3.64 11.03
CA LEU A 104 13.35 -3.48 10.00
C LEU A 104 13.43 -4.67 9.03
N PHE A 105 12.95 -5.85 9.45
CA PHE A 105 12.96 -7.04 8.59
C PHE A 105 11.72 -7.13 7.69
N GLY A 106 10.79 -6.18 7.80
CA GLY A 106 9.55 -6.18 7.03
C GLY A 106 8.67 -7.41 7.30
N SER A 107 8.82 -8.03 8.47
CA SER A 107 8.13 -9.27 8.82
C SER A 107 6.73 -9.02 9.40
N GLN A 108 6.51 -7.86 10.00
CA GLN A 108 5.26 -7.51 10.66
C GLN A 108 4.61 -6.33 9.94
N ILE A 109 3.45 -6.61 9.33
CA ILE A 109 2.59 -5.57 8.77
C ILE A 109 1.89 -4.85 9.91
N LEU A 110 1.87 -3.53 9.80
CA LEU A 110 1.17 -2.62 10.67
C LEU A 110 0.02 -1.98 9.88
N VAL A 111 -1.18 -2.09 10.45
CA VAL A 111 -2.37 -1.41 9.96
C VAL A 111 -2.88 -0.53 11.09
N CYS A 112 -3.13 0.75 10.83
CA CYS A 112 -3.68 1.67 11.82
C CYS A 112 -4.84 2.46 11.21
N LYS A 113 -5.95 2.59 11.93
CA LYS A 113 -7.03 3.48 11.51
C LYS A 113 -6.59 4.94 11.66
N LEU A 114 -6.79 5.73 10.61
CA LEU A 114 -6.44 7.15 10.64
C LEU A 114 -7.19 7.89 11.74
N LYS A 115 -8.46 7.53 12.00
CA LYS A 115 -9.26 8.15 13.07
C LYS A 115 -8.64 7.94 14.46
N ASP A 116 -8.04 6.78 14.69
CA ASP A 116 -7.42 6.45 15.98
C ASP A 116 -6.12 7.24 16.13
N LEU A 117 -5.34 7.37 15.04
CA LEU A 117 -4.14 8.21 14.99
C LEU A 117 -4.43 9.70 15.23
N VAL A 118 -5.51 10.23 14.66
CA VAL A 118 -5.96 11.62 14.89
C VAL A 118 -6.28 11.84 16.38
N LEU A 119 -6.83 10.83 17.06
CA LEU A 119 -7.07 10.85 18.50
C LEU A 119 -5.81 10.55 19.34
N GLN A 120 -4.63 10.48 18.71
CA GLN A 120 -3.36 10.06 19.32
C GLN A 120 -3.43 8.67 19.97
N ARG A 121 -4.39 7.84 19.56
CA ARG A 121 -4.55 6.45 19.98
C ARG A 121 -3.89 5.58 18.95
N PHE A 122 -2.68 5.11 19.28
CA PHE A 122 -2.00 4.14 18.43
C PHE A 122 -2.49 2.74 18.76
N ILE A 123 -3.57 2.31 18.10
CA ILE A 123 -4.10 0.95 18.20
C ILE A 123 -3.71 0.22 16.91
N PRO A 124 -2.63 -0.58 16.91
CA PRO A 124 -2.25 -1.35 15.75
C PRO A 124 -3.32 -2.43 15.50
N GLU A 125 -4.01 -2.34 14.37
CA GLU A 125 -4.83 -3.42 13.84
C GLU A 125 -3.89 -4.49 13.29
N ARG A 126 -3.47 -5.41 14.17
CA ARG A 126 -2.57 -6.51 13.82
C ARG A 126 -3.24 -7.60 12.96
N ASN A 127 -4.50 -7.43 12.57
CA ASN A 127 -5.32 -8.46 11.95
C ASN A 127 -6.19 -7.85 10.83
N ILE A 128 -5.97 -8.28 9.58
CA ILE A 128 -6.90 -8.00 8.49
C ILE A 128 -8.04 -9.01 8.60
N SER A 129 -9.24 -8.53 8.92
CA SER A 129 -10.45 -9.35 8.95
C SER A 129 -11.19 -9.22 7.62
N VAL A 130 -11.22 -10.27 6.82
CA VAL A 130 -11.99 -10.33 5.58
C VAL A 130 -13.28 -11.10 5.82
N SER A 131 -14.40 -10.61 5.29
CA SER A 131 -15.66 -11.37 5.31
C SER A 131 -15.48 -12.70 4.59
N SER A 132 -15.88 -13.80 5.24
CA SER A 132 -15.88 -15.14 4.65
C SER A 132 -16.71 -15.26 3.37
N LYS A 133 -17.61 -14.30 3.10
CA LYS A 133 -18.38 -14.22 1.86
C LYS A 133 -17.54 -13.86 0.63
N VAL A 134 -16.39 -13.21 0.83
CA VAL A 134 -15.49 -12.73 -0.24
C VAL A 134 -14.36 -13.74 -0.50
N LEU A 135 -14.10 -14.63 0.46
CA LEU A 135 -13.07 -15.66 0.42
C LEU A 135 -13.69 -17.05 0.65
N PRO A 136 -14.17 -17.74 -0.39
CA PRO A 136 -14.73 -19.08 -0.24
C PRO A 136 -13.71 -20.10 0.30
N THR A 137 -12.41 -19.84 0.12
CA THR A 137 -11.32 -20.71 0.56
C THR A 137 -11.01 -20.60 2.06
N VAL A 138 -11.32 -19.46 2.70
CA VAL A 138 -11.02 -19.22 4.12
C VAL A 138 -12.33 -19.28 4.90
N LYS A 139 -12.50 -20.32 5.71
CA LYS A 139 -13.67 -20.43 6.60
C LYS A 139 -13.62 -19.26 7.60
N GLY A 140 -14.78 -18.72 7.95
CA GLY A 140 -14.89 -17.57 8.88
C GLY A 140 -14.34 -17.82 10.29
N ASP A 141 -13.97 -19.07 10.60
CA ASP A 141 -13.30 -19.53 11.82
C ASP A 141 -11.83 -19.90 11.51
N SER A 142 -11.07 -19.00 10.90
CA SER A 142 -9.69 -19.28 10.52
C SER A 142 -8.83 -18.03 10.52
N VAL A 143 -7.61 -18.17 11.02
CA VAL A 143 -6.56 -17.15 10.94
C VAL A 143 -5.56 -17.59 9.87
N VAL A 144 -5.27 -16.70 8.92
CA VAL A 144 -4.29 -16.97 7.86
C VAL A 144 -3.05 -16.09 8.06
N TYR A 145 -1.87 -16.69 8.05
CA TYR A 145 -0.60 -16.00 8.29
C TYR A 145 0.55 -16.64 7.49
N ILE A 146 1.67 -15.91 7.34
CA ILE A 146 2.89 -16.47 6.74
C ILE A 146 3.63 -17.25 7.81
N HIS A 147 3.89 -18.54 7.56
CA HIS A 147 4.66 -19.36 8.48
C HIS A 147 6.15 -18.98 8.44
N SER A 148 6.78 -18.78 9.61
CA SER A 148 8.22 -18.52 9.72
C SER A 148 9.04 -19.78 9.42
N GLY A 149 10.02 -19.71 8.51
CA GLY A 149 10.87 -20.84 8.10
C GLY A 149 10.78 -21.08 6.60
N HIS A 150 9.97 -22.06 6.18
CA HIS A 150 9.57 -22.18 4.78
C HIS A 150 8.39 -21.25 4.52
N PRO A 151 8.54 -20.26 3.63
CA PRO A 151 7.49 -19.29 3.37
C PRO A 151 6.34 -19.96 2.62
N TYR A 152 5.27 -20.29 3.36
CA TYR A 152 3.97 -20.67 2.82
C TYR A 152 2.86 -20.00 3.66
N LEU A 153 1.68 -19.86 3.08
CA LEU A 153 0.51 -19.36 3.82
C LEU A 153 -0.10 -20.48 4.63
N ALA A 154 -0.12 -20.32 5.94
CA ALA A 154 -0.72 -21.25 6.88
C ALA A 154 -2.09 -20.74 7.32
N GLN A 155 -3.04 -21.66 7.45
CA GLN A 155 -4.38 -21.46 7.98
C GLN A 155 -4.52 -22.22 9.30
N TYR A 156 -4.83 -21.48 10.35
CA TYR A 156 -5.09 -22.01 11.68
C TYR A 156 -6.60 -21.97 11.97
N HIS A 157 -7.20 -23.12 12.26
CA HIS A 157 -8.61 -23.24 12.63
C HIS A 157 -8.79 -23.06 14.13
N LEU A 158 -9.64 -22.12 14.57
CA LEU A 158 -9.75 -21.80 16.00
C LEU A 158 -10.59 -22.85 16.75
N SER A 159 -11.58 -23.47 16.11
CA SER A 159 -12.42 -24.52 16.73
C SER A 159 -11.69 -25.85 16.93
N SER A 160 -10.88 -26.28 15.97
CA SER A 160 -10.16 -27.57 16.02
C SER A 160 -8.72 -27.45 16.51
N GLY A 161 -8.17 -26.24 16.58
CA GLY A 161 -6.75 -26.00 16.86
C GLY A 161 -5.80 -26.55 15.79
N SER A 162 -6.32 -26.92 14.62
CA SER A 162 -5.55 -27.58 13.57
C SER A 162 -4.89 -26.58 12.62
N LEU A 163 -3.67 -26.90 12.19
CA LEU A 163 -2.92 -26.15 11.19
C LEU A 163 -3.02 -26.83 9.83
N SER A 164 -3.31 -26.06 8.78
CA SER A 164 -3.35 -26.52 7.39
C SER A 164 -2.77 -25.48 6.45
N PRO A 165 -2.29 -25.84 5.25
CA PRO A 165 -1.94 -24.84 4.23
C PRO A 165 -3.17 -24.06 3.77
N ALA A 166 -3.06 -22.73 3.68
CA ALA A 166 -4.15 -21.85 3.24
C ALA A 166 -4.31 -21.77 1.71
N ILE A 167 -3.32 -22.28 0.98
CA ILE A 167 -3.27 -22.33 -0.49
C ILE A 167 -2.76 -23.71 -0.92
N ASP A 168 -3.10 -24.09 -2.15
CA ASP A 168 -2.54 -25.26 -2.82
C ASP A 168 -1.07 -25.02 -3.21
N ASN A 169 -0.44 -25.95 -3.96
CA ASN A 169 0.98 -25.92 -4.37
C ASN A 169 1.42 -24.68 -5.19
N CYS A 170 0.62 -23.62 -5.25
CA CYS A 170 1.04 -22.31 -5.69
C CYS A 170 2.16 -21.79 -4.78
N SER A 171 3.35 -21.61 -5.34
CA SER A 171 4.47 -21.00 -4.62
C SER A 171 4.13 -19.56 -4.26
N LEU A 172 4.41 -19.14 -3.02
CA LEU A 172 4.31 -17.72 -2.65
C LEU A 172 5.18 -16.81 -3.53
N TYR A 173 6.18 -17.38 -4.23
CA TYR A 173 7.19 -16.67 -5.01
C TYR A 173 7.41 -17.24 -6.43
N GLY A 174 6.51 -18.08 -6.94
CA GLY A 174 6.73 -18.85 -8.18
C GLY A 174 5.88 -18.42 -9.36
N ARG A 175 6.33 -18.77 -10.57
CA ARG A 175 5.63 -18.57 -11.86
C ARG A 175 4.57 -19.64 -12.16
N THR A 176 4.12 -20.41 -11.17
CA THR A 176 3.13 -21.47 -11.41
C THR A 176 1.74 -20.84 -11.51
N PRO A 177 1.06 -20.89 -12.68
CA PRO A 177 -0.25 -20.32 -12.85
C PRO A 177 -1.29 -21.24 -12.22
N GLY A 178 -1.78 -20.89 -11.03
CA GLY A 178 -2.97 -21.45 -10.41
C GLY A 178 -3.96 -20.33 -10.06
N PRO A 179 -5.23 -20.65 -9.74
CA PRO A 179 -6.18 -19.66 -9.30
C PRO A 179 -5.67 -18.99 -8.02
N SER A 180 -5.16 -17.76 -8.14
CA SER A 180 -4.64 -17.00 -7.01
C SER A 180 -5.79 -16.75 -6.03
N SER A 181 -5.75 -17.38 -4.84
CA SER A 181 -6.68 -17.02 -3.77
C SER A 181 -6.51 -15.53 -3.46
N LEU A 182 -7.59 -14.81 -3.09
CA LEU A 182 -7.47 -13.38 -2.73
C LEU A 182 -6.46 -13.18 -1.58
N VAL A 183 -6.27 -14.19 -0.73
CA VAL A 183 -5.16 -14.23 0.24
C VAL A 183 -3.82 -14.19 -0.48
N HIS A 184 -3.57 -15.10 -1.44
CA HIS A 184 -2.34 -15.06 -2.26
C HIS A 184 -2.16 -13.68 -2.92
N HIS A 185 -3.21 -13.09 -3.48
CA HIS A 185 -3.16 -11.76 -4.10
C HIS A 185 -2.77 -10.65 -3.11
N ILE A 186 -3.37 -10.62 -1.91
CA ILE A 186 -3.02 -9.64 -0.86
C ILE A 186 -1.54 -9.82 -0.48
N PHE A 187 -1.08 -11.06 -0.30
CA PHE A 187 0.31 -11.33 0.07
C PHE A 187 1.29 -11.05 -1.08
N SER A 188 0.97 -11.35 -2.33
CA SER A 188 1.87 -11.16 -3.49
C SER A 188 1.91 -9.72 -4.02
N CYS A 189 0.78 -9.00 -3.95
CA CYS A 189 0.64 -7.65 -4.51
C CYS A 189 0.81 -6.56 -3.45
N CYS A 190 0.43 -6.81 -2.19
CA CYS A 190 0.55 -5.80 -1.12
C CYS A 190 1.85 -5.96 -0.29
N ILE A 191 2.54 -7.11 -0.34
CA ILE A 191 3.88 -7.29 0.25
C ILE A 191 4.91 -7.28 -0.88
N ARG A 192 5.32 -6.07 -1.26
CA ARG A 192 6.10 -5.79 -2.48
C ARG A 192 7.58 -6.21 -2.41
N ASN A 193 8.05 -6.75 -1.29
CA ASN A 193 9.48 -6.85 -0.96
C ASN A 193 10.27 -7.91 -1.75
N GLN A 194 9.66 -8.76 -2.58
CA GLN A 194 10.41 -9.83 -3.29
C GLN A 194 10.48 -9.70 -4.81
N TRP A 195 9.81 -8.73 -5.43
CA TRP A 195 9.94 -8.51 -6.88
C TRP A 195 11.28 -7.89 -7.29
N TYR A 196 12.02 -7.30 -6.34
CA TYR A 196 13.31 -6.65 -6.61
C TYR A 196 14.52 -7.58 -6.48
N GLU A 197 14.44 -8.71 -5.75
CA GLU A 197 15.58 -9.63 -5.60
C GLU A 197 15.77 -10.62 -6.78
N GLN A 198 14.78 -10.76 -7.67
CA GLN A 198 14.93 -11.62 -8.87
C GLN A 198 15.47 -10.91 -10.10
N ARG A 199 15.72 -9.59 -10.07
CA ARG A 199 16.42 -8.92 -11.19
C ARG A 199 17.93 -9.02 -11.13
N THR A 200 18.51 -9.51 -10.04
CA THR A 200 19.97 -9.58 -9.86
C THR A 200 20.57 -10.98 -9.92
N SER A 201 19.78 -12.04 -10.16
CA SER A 201 20.30 -13.42 -10.22
C SER A 201 20.16 -14.16 -11.56
N THR A 202 19.72 -13.50 -12.63
CA THR A 202 19.90 -14.01 -14.00
C THR A 202 20.61 -13.00 -14.89
N GLN A 203 21.77 -12.52 -14.45
CA GLN A 203 22.83 -12.15 -15.39
C GLN A 203 23.67 -13.41 -15.61
N LYS A 204 23.12 -14.34 -16.38
CA LYS A 204 23.91 -15.39 -17.03
C LYS A 204 24.25 -14.84 -18.40
N ASP A 205 25.55 -14.73 -18.67
CA ASP A 205 26.16 -14.16 -19.86
C ASP A 205 25.30 -14.28 -21.12
N ARG A 206 24.90 -13.13 -21.66
CA ARG A 206 24.59 -13.00 -23.08
C ARG A 206 25.53 -11.95 -23.64
N SER A 207 26.55 -12.45 -24.36
CA SER A 207 27.44 -11.67 -25.20
C SER A 207 26.66 -10.93 -26.29
N ALA A 208 27.24 -9.82 -26.73
CA ALA A 208 26.59 -8.75 -27.49
C ALA A 208 26.33 -9.04 -28.99
N GLU A 209 25.85 -10.22 -29.37
CA GLU A 209 25.65 -10.55 -30.80
C GLU A 209 24.19 -10.85 -31.24
N ASP A 210 23.20 -10.89 -30.35
CA ASP A 210 21.83 -11.32 -30.74
C ASP A 210 20.79 -10.18 -30.92
N TRP A 211 21.20 -9.01 -31.40
CA TRP A 211 20.26 -7.98 -31.86
C TRP A 211 20.17 -7.94 -33.39
N GLN A 212 19.41 -8.87 -33.98
CA GLN A 212 18.74 -8.62 -35.26
C GLN A 212 17.24 -8.54 -35.04
N PHE A 213 16.69 -7.35 -35.35
CA PHE A 213 15.27 -7.08 -35.43
C PHE A 213 14.72 -7.69 -36.72
N GLU A 214 13.71 -8.57 -36.63
CA GLU A 214 12.79 -8.81 -37.74
C GLU A 214 11.67 -7.76 -37.67
N GLU A 215 11.72 -6.78 -38.56
CA GLU A 215 10.57 -5.97 -38.95
C GLU A 215 9.54 -6.87 -39.65
N GLN A 216 8.35 -6.99 -39.07
CA GLN A 216 7.18 -7.38 -39.85
C GLN A 216 6.48 -6.12 -40.33
N VAL A 217 6.69 -5.81 -41.61
CA VAL A 217 5.83 -4.94 -42.40
C VAL A 217 4.61 -5.76 -42.84
N GLN A 218 3.46 -5.18 -42.53
CA GLN A 218 2.09 -5.39 -43.01
C GLN A 218 1.83 -6.40 -44.15
#